data_AF-A0A6A6HCI9-F1
#
_entry.id   AF-A0A6A6HCI9-F1
#
_cell.length_a   1.000
_cell.length_b   1.000
_cell.length_c   1.000
_cell.angle_alpha   90.00
_cell.angle_beta   90.00
_cell.angle_gamma   90.00
#
_symmetry.space_group_name_H-M   'P 1'
#
loop_
_entity.id
_entity.type
_entity.pdbx_description
1 polymer ?
#
loop_
_entity_poly.entity_id
_entity_poly.type
_entity_poly.pdbx_seq_one_letter_code
_entity_poly.pdbx_strand_id
1 'polypeptide(L)'
;MADSDDVPLTGSWDVLVVGSGAAGMSTALATIQHGSRSVLIIDKCPPHWAGGNGYFTAGAYRTAHHGLHDLLPLVSNLPKDLESKIDLAKYDEADFMADMRRVTGGRCDEELSTVLVNESRDCIGWLKDYCAVNFQLSFRRQAYEVDGRYKFWGGLALTVREGGKGLIANLNASARRLGVKFAFNTAAQNLLVDEKSGAVVGVRAMRAGQPHEIRAKSVVMCAGGFEASPSLRAQYLGPGWDLAHVRGTPFNTGDMLLAAQRDVQAASKGNWSGCHSVAWDASSDPNSGDRVKTNEFTKSGYPLGLMLNSAGERFVDEGVDMRNYTYAKFGRAILQQPGGIAFQVWDKKTTGWLRDEEYRDEIVPKITAESLEELADQCGERGLEAKQRFVNVIKEYNDAVKAHRAENGNGKFDPTIKDGLGTQSSKTRLTLPKSNWALTIEEPPFLAVKVGSGVTFTFGGLAIDPKTAKVKSAVSGKPIEGLYCAGEMVGGLFFGNYPGGSGLTAGGVFGRRAGKSAAERSRWGEGGWQARL
;
A
#
# COMPACT_ATOMS: atom_id res chain seq x y z
N MET A 1 17.66 -20.54 -5.21
CA MET A 1 17.37 -21.58 -6.22
C MET A 1 17.44 -20.89 -7.57
N ALA A 2 18.49 -21.19 -8.33
CA ALA A 2 18.86 -20.51 -9.57
C ALA A 2 18.12 -21.10 -10.79
N ASP A 3 17.75 -20.22 -11.72
CA ASP A 3 17.85 -20.38 -13.19
C ASP A 3 17.24 -21.59 -13.90
N SER A 4 15.94 -21.85 -13.76
CA SER A 4 15.23 -22.70 -14.75
C SER A 4 13.88 -22.16 -15.22
N ASP A 5 13.59 -20.88 -15.01
CA ASP A 5 12.34 -20.23 -15.47
C ASP A 5 12.43 -19.65 -16.87
N ASP A 6 13.43 -20.04 -17.64
CA ASP A 6 13.62 -19.53 -18.99
C ASP A 6 12.68 -20.26 -19.96
N VAL A 7 11.40 -19.89 -19.90
CA VAL A 7 10.38 -20.44 -20.81
C VAL A 7 10.50 -19.71 -22.15
N PRO A 8 10.46 -20.43 -23.29
CA PRO A 8 10.42 -19.79 -24.59
C PRO A 8 9.30 -18.76 -24.65
N LEU A 9 9.63 -17.54 -25.08
CA LEU A 9 8.64 -16.49 -25.35
C LEU A 9 7.82 -16.79 -26.61
N THR A 10 8.21 -17.83 -27.36
CA THR A 10 7.56 -18.27 -28.59
C THR A 10 6.36 -19.17 -28.28
N GLY A 11 5.25 -18.94 -28.98
CA GLY A 11 3.99 -19.67 -28.79
C GLY A 11 2.79 -18.75 -28.67
N SER A 12 1.59 -19.34 -28.69
CA SER A 12 0.33 -18.63 -28.43
C SER A 12 -0.19 -19.03 -27.05
N TRP A 13 -0.35 -18.06 -26.16
CA TRP A 13 -0.83 -18.28 -24.79
C TRP A 13 -2.34 -18.08 -24.69
N ASP A 14 -3.03 -18.80 -23.81
CA ASP A 14 -4.43 -18.50 -23.51
C ASP A 14 -4.52 -17.13 -22.83
N VAL A 15 -3.66 -16.90 -21.84
CA VAL A 15 -3.61 -15.63 -21.11
C VAL A 15 -2.16 -15.23 -20.83
N LEU A 16 -1.85 -13.99 -21.18
CA LEU A 16 -0.62 -13.31 -20.80
C LEU A 16 -0.93 -12.33 -19.66
N VAL A 17 -0.21 -12.44 -18.56
CA VAL A 17 -0.26 -11.49 -17.44
C VAL A 17 1.03 -10.68 -17.40
N VAL A 18 0.91 -9.35 -17.37
CA VAL A 18 2.06 -8.44 -17.34
C VAL A 18 2.26 -7.94 -15.91
N GLY A 19 3.27 -8.46 -15.21
CA GLY A 19 3.62 -8.13 -13.83
C GLY A 19 3.45 -9.31 -12.88
N SER A 20 4.49 -9.59 -12.08
CA SER A 20 4.54 -10.70 -11.11
C SER A 20 4.11 -10.28 -9.69
N GLY A 21 3.45 -9.14 -9.54
CA GLY A 21 2.94 -8.68 -8.25
C GLY A 21 1.82 -9.57 -7.68
N ALA A 22 1.38 -9.26 -6.45
CA ALA A 22 0.28 -10.00 -5.81
C ALA A 22 -1.00 -10.06 -6.69
N ALA A 23 -1.34 -8.95 -7.37
CA ALA A 23 -2.45 -8.91 -8.32
C ALA A 23 -2.20 -9.81 -9.54
N GLY A 24 -1.01 -9.76 -10.14
CA GLY A 24 -0.68 -10.58 -11.31
C GLY A 24 -0.69 -12.09 -11.02
N MET A 25 -0.14 -12.51 -9.88
CA MET A 25 -0.21 -13.90 -9.46
C MET A 25 -1.64 -14.33 -9.11
N SER A 26 -2.43 -13.46 -8.47
CA SER A 26 -3.86 -13.73 -8.22
C SER A 26 -4.63 -13.89 -9.54
N THR A 27 -4.39 -13.02 -10.52
CA THR A 27 -4.96 -13.13 -11.87
C THR A 27 -4.59 -14.46 -12.52
N ALA A 28 -3.31 -14.84 -12.52
CA ALA A 28 -2.88 -16.10 -13.14
C ALA A 28 -3.53 -17.33 -12.49
N LEU A 29 -3.60 -17.34 -11.15
CA LEU A 29 -4.26 -18.41 -10.40
C LEU A 29 -5.75 -18.50 -10.70
N ALA A 30 -6.45 -17.36 -10.77
CA ALA A 30 -7.86 -17.32 -11.14
C ALA A 30 -8.10 -17.78 -12.58
N THR A 31 -7.21 -17.40 -13.51
CA THR A 31 -7.24 -17.86 -14.90
C THR A 31 -7.14 -19.40 -15.00
N ILE A 32 -6.21 -20.01 -14.25
CA ILE A 32 -6.09 -21.48 -14.18
C ILE A 32 -7.32 -22.11 -13.51
N GLN A 33 -7.83 -21.52 -12.42
CA GLN A 33 -9.05 -22.00 -11.75
C GLN A 33 -10.24 -22.02 -12.72
N HIS A 34 -10.28 -21.04 -13.62
CA HIS A 34 -11.26 -20.94 -14.68
C HIS A 34 -10.78 -21.59 -15.98
N GLY A 35 -9.94 -22.63 -15.92
CA GLY A 35 -9.77 -23.61 -17.00
C GLY A 35 -8.93 -23.21 -18.21
N SER A 36 -8.17 -22.11 -18.15
CA SER A 36 -7.10 -21.89 -19.14
C SER A 36 -5.97 -22.90 -18.95
N ARG A 37 -5.35 -23.33 -20.05
CA ARG A 37 -4.31 -24.37 -20.03
C ARG A 37 -2.90 -23.79 -20.13
N SER A 38 -2.78 -22.61 -20.72
CA SER A 38 -1.48 -21.94 -20.94
C SER A 38 -1.50 -20.50 -20.43
N VAL A 39 -0.82 -20.27 -19.31
CA VAL A 39 -0.71 -18.94 -18.68
C VAL A 39 0.75 -18.57 -18.51
N LEU A 40 1.12 -17.40 -19.04
CA LEU A 40 2.45 -16.81 -18.88
C LEU A 40 2.35 -15.52 -18.07
N ILE A 41 3.18 -15.38 -17.05
CA ILE A 41 3.48 -14.12 -16.38
C ILE A 41 4.82 -13.62 -16.91
N ILE A 42 4.85 -12.38 -17.42
CA ILE A 42 6.10 -11.68 -17.72
C ILE A 42 6.36 -10.59 -16.69
N ASP A 43 7.62 -10.35 -16.37
CA ASP A 43 8.03 -9.23 -15.52
C ASP A 43 9.38 -8.70 -15.98
N LYS A 44 9.55 -7.37 -15.94
CA LYS A 44 10.81 -6.74 -16.30
C LYS A 44 11.89 -6.89 -15.24
N CYS A 45 11.51 -7.14 -14.00
CA CYS A 45 12.47 -7.36 -12.93
C CYS A 45 13.20 -8.70 -13.10
N PRO A 46 14.41 -8.86 -12.53
CA PRO A 46 15.05 -10.15 -12.42
C PRO A 46 14.30 -11.05 -11.41
N PRO A 47 14.45 -12.39 -11.47
CA PRO A 47 13.68 -13.32 -10.63
C PRO A 47 13.73 -13.03 -9.12
N HIS A 48 14.88 -12.61 -8.60
CA HIS A 48 15.06 -12.31 -7.17
C HIS A 48 14.31 -11.04 -6.72
N TRP A 49 13.84 -10.21 -7.66
CA TRP A 49 13.00 -9.03 -7.41
C TRP A 49 11.50 -9.27 -7.61
N ALA A 50 11.08 -10.49 -7.96
CA ALA A 50 9.68 -10.84 -8.17
C ALA A 50 8.76 -10.44 -7.01
N GLY A 51 7.50 -10.15 -7.36
CA GLY A 51 6.45 -9.77 -6.40
C GLY A 51 6.10 -8.28 -6.35
N GLY A 52 6.88 -7.43 -7.03
CA GLY A 52 6.66 -5.98 -7.09
C GLY A 52 6.50 -5.35 -5.69
N ASN A 53 5.65 -4.33 -5.56
CA ASN A 53 5.34 -3.73 -4.25
C ASN A 53 4.62 -4.66 -3.29
N GLY A 54 3.99 -5.73 -3.81
CA GLY A 54 3.40 -6.78 -2.97
C GLY A 54 4.43 -7.45 -2.06
N TYR A 55 5.73 -7.40 -2.41
CA TYR A 55 6.81 -7.91 -1.55
C TYR A 55 7.11 -7.01 -0.35
N PHE A 56 6.93 -5.69 -0.49
CA PHE A 56 7.33 -4.67 0.49
C PHE A 56 6.21 -4.26 1.46
N THR A 57 5.02 -4.83 1.28
CA THR A 57 3.87 -4.59 2.14
C THR A 57 4.00 -5.29 3.50
N ALA A 58 3.23 -4.81 4.47
CA ALA A 58 2.98 -5.49 5.74
C ALA A 58 2.06 -6.73 5.61
N GLY A 59 1.61 -7.06 4.40
CA GLY A 59 0.67 -8.17 4.15
C GLY A 59 -0.74 -7.93 4.68
N ALA A 60 -1.13 -6.68 4.94
CA ALA A 60 -2.42 -6.37 5.56
C ALA A 60 -3.56 -6.36 4.54
N TYR A 61 -4.63 -7.11 4.82
CA TYR A 61 -5.84 -7.19 3.99
C TYR A 61 -7.06 -6.68 4.76
N ARG A 62 -7.77 -5.72 4.18
CA ARG A 62 -9.03 -5.20 4.73
C ARG A 62 -10.18 -5.99 4.13
N THR A 63 -11.06 -6.51 4.96
CA THR A 63 -12.22 -7.29 4.51
C THR A 63 -13.42 -6.98 5.38
N ALA A 64 -14.62 -7.04 4.79
CA ALA A 64 -15.83 -7.16 5.59
C ALA A 64 -15.81 -8.50 6.36
N HIS A 65 -16.29 -8.51 7.60
CA HIS A 65 -16.41 -9.69 8.46
C HIS A 65 -17.41 -9.48 9.61
N HIS A 66 -17.95 -10.58 10.13
CA HIS A 66 -18.92 -10.58 11.23
C HIS A 66 -18.31 -10.81 12.62
N GLY A 67 -17.13 -10.22 12.86
CA GLY A 67 -16.37 -10.33 14.11
C GLY A 67 -15.40 -11.52 14.15
N LEU A 68 -14.91 -11.87 15.35
CA LEU A 68 -13.82 -12.83 15.55
C LEU A 68 -14.12 -14.21 14.94
N HIS A 69 -15.28 -14.79 15.24
CA HIS A 69 -15.60 -16.17 14.82
C HIS A 69 -15.70 -16.35 13.30
N ASP A 70 -16.02 -15.29 12.56
CA ASP A 70 -15.97 -15.31 11.09
C ASP A 70 -14.52 -15.36 10.56
N LEU A 71 -13.58 -14.75 11.28
CA LEU A 71 -12.16 -14.74 10.91
C LEU A 71 -11.37 -15.96 11.40
N LEU A 72 -11.83 -16.67 12.44
CA LEU A 72 -11.13 -17.83 13.01
C LEU A 72 -10.76 -18.90 11.97
N PRO A 73 -11.63 -19.29 11.03
CA PRO A 73 -11.27 -20.28 10.01
C PRO A 73 -10.16 -19.82 9.07
N LEU A 74 -9.93 -18.50 8.97
CA LEU A 74 -8.97 -17.92 8.05
C LEU A 74 -7.53 -17.90 8.59
N VAL A 75 -7.36 -17.87 9.92
CA VAL A 75 -6.08 -17.51 10.55
C VAL A 75 -5.34 -18.69 11.16
N SER A 76 -4.00 -18.62 11.20
CA SER A 76 -3.14 -19.72 11.67
C SER A 76 -2.45 -19.49 13.02
N ASN A 77 -2.56 -18.30 13.62
CA ASN A 77 -1.77 -17.88 14.77
C ASN A 77 -2.57 -17.76 16.08
N LEU A 78 -3.62 -18.56 16.24
CA LEU A 78 -4.58 -18.38 17.33
C LEU A 78 -4.66 -19.65 18.20
N PRO A 79 -3.90 -19.70 19.31
CA PRO A 79 -4.10 -20.69 20.36
C PRO A 79 -5.51 -20.59 20.97
N LYS A 80 -6.09 -21.72 21.39
CA LYS A 80 -7.47 -21.77 21.92
C LYS A 80 -7.66 -20.91 23.18
N ASP A 81 -6.63 -20.76 24.00
CA ASP A 81 -6.66 -19.97 25.24
C ASP A 81 -6.67 -18.45 24.98
N LEU A 82 -6.17 -18.01 23.82
CA LEU A 82 -6.12 -16.60 23.45
C LEU A 82 -7.48 -16.08 22.95
N GLU A 83 -8.34 -16.94 22.42
CA GLU A 83 -9.63 -16.56 21.83
C GLU A 83 -10.52 -15.78 22.83
N SER A 84 -10.58 -16.24 24.08
CA SER A 84 -11.36 -15.59 25.15
C SER A 84 -10.87 -14.19 25.55
N LYS A 85 -9.65 -13.83 25.12
CA LYS A 85 -8.98 -12.56 25.42
C LYS A 85 -9.00 -11.59 24.24
N ILE A 86 -9.70 -11.89 23.14
CA ILE A 86 -9.71 -11.04 21.95
C ILE A 86 -11.02 -10.27 21.85
N ASP A 87 -10.91 -8.96 21.74
CA ASP A 87 -12.02 -8.05 21.45
C ASP A 87 -11.88 -7.59 19.99
N LEU A 88 -12.67 -8.21 19.11
CA LEU A 88 -12.68 -7.93 17.67
C LEU A 88 -14.14 -7.77 17.21
N ALA A 89 -14.55 -6.51 17.09
CA ALA A 89 -15.90 -6.14 16.68
C ALA A 89 -16.19 -6.48 15.22
N LYS A 90 -17.48 -6.59 14.89
CA LYS A 90 -17.95 -6.66 13.51
C LYS A 90 -17.45 -5.45 12.71
N TYR A 91 -17.10 -5.69 11.45
CA TYR A 91 -16.76 -4.67 10.46
C TYR A 91 -17.34 -5.11 9.12
N ASP A 92 -18.55 -4.69 8.79
CA ASP A 92 -19.26 -5.20 7.62
C ASP A 92 -19.06 -4.35 6.36
N GLU A 93 -19.80 -4.68 5.31
CA GLU A 93 -19.79 -3.96 4.04
C GLU A 93 -20.19 -2.50 4.20
N ALA A 94 -21.13 -2.18 5.10
CA ALA A 94 -21.54 -0.81 5.35
C ALA A 94 -20.41 -0.02 6.03
N ASP A 95 -19.73 -0.63 7.01
CA ASP A 95 -18.56 -0.03 7.66
C ASP A 95 -17.41 0.21 6.65
N PHE A 96 -17.15 -0.76 5.78
CA PHE A 96 -16.10 -0.63 4.76
C PHE A 96 -16.44 0.42 3.70
N MET A 97 -17.68 0.45 3.21
CA MET A 97 -18.12 1.48 2.27
C MET A 97 -18.09 2.88 2.92
N ALA A 98 -18.49 3.00 4.20
CA ALA A 98 -18.43 4.25 4.94
C ALA A 98 -16.98 4.76 5.06
N ASP A 99 -16.02 3.88 5.37
CA ASP A 99 -14.61 4.22 5.39
C ASP A 99 -14.10 4.64 4.00
N MET A 100 -14.45 3.91 2.94
CA MET A 100 -14.08 4.26 1.56
C MET A 100 -14.54 5.68 1.21
N ARG A 101 -15.82 6.00 1.43
CA ARG A 101 -16.37 7.33 1.16
C ARG A 101 -15.72 8.40 2.04
N ARG A 102 -15.59 8.15 3.35
CA ARG A 102 -15.02 9.12 4.30
C ARG A 102 -13.58 9.49 3.95
N VAL A 103 -12.69 8.52 3.75
CA VAL A 103 -11.26 8.82 3.57
C VAL A 103 -10.95 9.38 2.19
N THR A 104 -11.78 9.08 1.18
CA THR A 104 -11.62 9.62 -0.17
C THR A 104 -12.34 10.95 -0.39
N GLY A 105 -13.07 11.45 0.62
CA GLY A 105 -13.92 12.63 0.51
C GLY A 105 -15.08 12.44 -0.46
N GLY A 106 -15.64 11.23 -0.53
CA GLY A 106 -16.76 10.85 -1.40
C GLY A 106 -16.38 10.69 -2.87
N ARG A 107 -15.09 10.63 -3.20
CA ARG A 107 -14.61 10.60 -4.60
C ARG A 107 -14.29 9.20 -5.13
N CYS A 108 -14.26 8.18 -4.28
CA CYS A 108 -14.16 6.79 -4.75
C CYS A 108 -15.30 6.47 -5.72
N ASP A 109 -14.98 5.74 -6.78
CA ASP A 109 -15.98 5.27 -7.73
C ASP A 109 -16.92 4.26 -7.06
N GLU A 110 -18.22 4.54 -7.10
CA GLU A 110 -19.22 3.81 -6.32
C GLU A 110 -19.36 2.36 -6.79
N GLU A 111 -19.33 2.09 -8.10
CA GLU A 111 -19.48 0.74 -8.64
C GLU A 111 -18.23 -0.10 -8.36
N LEU A 112 -17.03 0.45 -8.57
CA LEU A 112 -15.77 -0.22 -8.21
C LEU A 112 -15.69 -0.49 -6.70
N SER A 113 -16.07 0.48 -5.88
CA SER A 113 -16.03 0.34 -4.42
C SER A 113 -17.04 -0.70 -3.94
N THR A 114 -18.23 -0.75 -4.55
CA THR A 114 -19.24 -1.76 -4.23
C THR A 114 -18.73 -3.16 -4.54
N VAL A 115 -18.10 -3.37 -5.70
CA VAL A 115 -17.46 -4.64 -6.05
C VAL A 115 -16.37 -5.02 -5.05
N LEU A 116 -15.45 -4.08 -4.75
CA LEU A 116 -14.37 -4.31 -3.79
C LEU A 116 -14.89 -4.75 -2.42
N VAL A 117 -15.86 -4.01 -1.90
CA VAL A 117 -16.40 -4.22 -0.55
C VAL A 117 -17.13 -5.56 -0.49
N ASN A 118 -18.10 -5.79 -1.39
CA ASN A 118 -18.96 -6.96 -1.35
C ASN A 118 -18.21 -8.27 -1.62
N GLU A 119 -17.09 -8.23 -2.35
CA GLU A 119 -16.30 -9.43 -2.65
C GLU A 119 -15.08 -9.61 -1.77
N SER A 120 -14.80 -8.66 -0.86
CA SER A 120 -13.60 -8.70 -0.03
C SER A 120 -13.49 -10.00 0.75
N ARG A 121 -14.56 -10.40 1.46
CA ARG A 121 -14.56 -11.60 2.33
C ARG A 121 -14.41 -12.91 1.57
N ASP A 122 -15.10 -13.05 0.45
CA ASP A 122 -14.99 -14.22 -0.43
C ASP A 122 -13.60 -14.29 -1.07
N CYS A 123 -13.03 -13.15 -1.48
CA CYS A 123 -11.67 -13.07 -2.01
C CYS A 123 -10.63 -13.52 -0.99
N ILE A 124 -10.73 -13.13 0.30
CA ILE A 124 -9.82 -13.60 1.34
C ILE A 124 -9.92 -15.12 1.53
N GLY A 125 -11.14 -15.68 1.55
CA GLY A 125 -11.34 -17.13 1.62
C GLY A 125 -10.68 -17.85 0.44
N TRP A 126 -10.87 -17.34 -0.77
CA TRP A 126 -10.23 -17.88 -1.97
C TRP A 126 -8.70 -17.80 -1.94
N LEU A 127 -8.13 -16.67 -1.51
CA LEU A 127 -6.68 -16.51 -1.35
C LEU A 127 -6.10 -17.53 -0.36
N LYS A 128 -6.83 -17.80 0.73
CA LYS A 128 -6.44 -18.83 1.68
C LYS A 128 -6.52 -20.23 1.06
N ASP A 129 -7.69 -20.61 0.57
CA ASP A 129 -7.99 -22.01 0.27
C ASP A 129 -7.41 -22.47 -1.07
N TYR A 130 -7.48 -21.61 -2.09
CA TYR A 130 -6.98 -21.92 -3.43
C TYR A 130 -5.53 -21.44 -3.63
N CYS A 131 -5.19 -20.26 -3.13
CA CYS A 131 -3.85 -19.67 -3.32
C CYS A 131 -2.87 -19.97 -2.19
N ALA A 132 -3.30 -20.66 -1.13
CA ALA A 132 -2.49 -21.04 0.03
C ALA A 132 -1.87 -19.85 0.78
N VAL A 133 -2.52 -18.67 0.77
CA VAL A 133 -2.08 -17.51 1.54
C VAL A 133 -2.31 -17.76 3.03
N ASN A 134 -1.24 -17.63 3.81
CA ASN A 134 -1.28 -17.89 5.24
C ASN A 134 -1.65 -16.62 6.04
N PHE A 135 -2.94 -16.43 6.29
CA PHE A 135 -3.43 -15.31 7.09
C PHE A 135 -3.23 -15.51 8.60
N GLN A 136 -3.08 -14.39 9.29
CA GLN A 136 -2.91 -14.26 10.73
C GLN A 136 -3.68 -13.05 11.25
N LEU A 137 -4.09 -13.08 12.52
CA LEU A 137 -4.53 -11.87 13.19
C LEU A 137 -3.35 -10.93 13.44
N SER A 138 -3.57 -9.64 13.17
CA SER A 138 -2.56 -8.57 13.16
C SER A 138 -2.25 -8.01 14.55
N PHE A 139 -1.92 -8.86 15.51
CA PHE A 139 -1.65 -8.47 16.91
C PHE A 139 -0.58 -7.38 17.04
N ARG A 140 0.51 -7.49 16.27
CA ARG A 140 1.67 -6.58 16.38
C ARG A 140 1.41 -5.16 15.86
N ARG A 141 0.35 -4.96 15.07
CA ARG A 141 0.16 -3.72 14.31
C ARG A 141 -1.20 -3.07 14.51
N GLN A 142 -2.22 -3.87 14.81
CA GLN A 142 -3.62 -3.45 14.83
C GLN A 142 -4.36 -3.96 16.07
N ALA A 143 -3.61 -4.30 17.13
CA ALA A 143 -4.15 -4.56 18.45
C ALA A 143 -3.22 -3.99 19.52
N TYR A 144 -3.79 -3.62 20.65
CA TYR A 144 -3.07 -3.36 21.89
C TYR A 144 -3.63 -4.26 22.99
N GLU A 145 -2.79 -4.63 23.95
CA GLU A 145 -3.25 -5.29 25.17
C GLU A 145 -3.71 -4.23 26.16
N VAL A 146 -5.00 -4.26 26.51
CA VAL A 146 -5.65 -3.33 27.44
C VAL A 146 -6.44 -4.16 28.45
N ASP A 147 -6.11 -4.02 29.73
CA ASP A 147 -6.73 -4.74 30.84
C ASP A 147 -6.73 -6.29 30.64
N GLY A 148 -5.64 -6.82 30.09
CA GLY A 148 -5.44 -8.26 29.84
C GLY A 148 -6.20 -8.82 28.63
N ARG A 149 -6.76 -7.95 27.78
CA ARG A 149 -7.46 -8.31 26.54
C ARG A 149 -6.85 -7.61 25.33
N TYR A 150 -6.76 -8.30 24.20
CA TYR A 150 -6.31 -7.74 22.93
C TYR A 150 -7.46 -7.03 22.23
N LYS A 151 -7.41 -5.71 22.18
CA LYS A 151 -8.41 -4.88 21.51
C LYS A 151 -7.97 -4.54 20.09
N PHE A 152 -8.67 -5.09 19.10
CA PHE A 152 -8.43 -4.79 17.69
C PHE A 152 -9.11 -3.47 17.29
N TRP A 153 -8.46 -2.72 16.40
CA TRP A 153 -8.94 -1.41 15.99
C TRP A 153 -8.80 -1.15 14.47
N GLY A 154 -9.53 -0.16 13.98
CA GLY A 154 -9.33 0.40 12.64
C GLY A 154 -9.74 -0.50 11.46
N GLY A 155 -10.53 -1.55 11.68
CA GLY A 155 -11.09 -2.41 10.63
C GLY A 155 -10.04 -3.16 9.79
N LEU A 156 -8.84 -3.41 10.35
CA LEU A 156 -7.74 -4.09 9.64
C LEU A 156 -7.17 -5.24 10.48
N ALA A 157 -7.97 -6.28 10.68
CA ALA A 157 -7.63 -7.39 11.58
C ALA A 157 -6.63 -8.39 10.98
N LEU A 158 -6.55 -8.52 9.65
CA LEU A 158 -5.77 -9.56 8.98
C LEU A 158 -4.42 -9.06 8.47
N THR A 159 -3.41 -9.92 8.64
CA THR A 159 -2.09 -9.82 8.01
C THR A 159 -1.69 -11.18 7.45
N VAL A 160 -0.69 -11.23 6.59
CA VAL A 160 -0.09 -12.48 6.10
C VAL A 160 1.14 -12.80 6.95
N ARG A 161 1.34 -14.07 7.29
CA ARG A 161 2.56 -14.52 7.98
C ARG A 161 3.78 -14.07 7.19
N GLU A 162 4.75 -13.41 7.84
CA GLU A 162 5.93 -12.79 7.21
C GLU A 162 5.62 -11.63 6.22
N GLY A 163 4.43 -11.03 6.34
CA GLY A 163 4.03 -9.87 5.56
C GLY A 163 4.08 -10.10 4.05
N GLY A 164 4.59 -9.12 3.31
CA GLY A 164 4.72 -9.18 1.86
C GLY A 164 5.62 -10.31 1.36
N LYS A 165 6.66 -10.69 2.12
CA LYS A 165 7.54 -11.81 1.75
C LYS A 165 6.76 -13.12 1.70
N GLY A 166 6.00 -13.40 2.76
CA GLY A 166 5.17 -14.59 2.85
C GLY A 166 4.06 -14.60 1.81
N LEU A 167 3.41 -13.44 1.57
CA LEU A 167 2.39 -13.29 0.53
C LEU A 167 2.93 -13.69 -0.86
N ILE A 168 4.04 -13.08 -1.28
CA ILE A 168 4.64 -13.36 -2.59
C ILE A 168 5.14 -14.80 -2.66
N ALA A 169 5.73 -15.34 -1.58
CA ALA A 169 6.15 -16.73 -1.52
C ALA A 169 4.98 -17.72 -1.70
N ASN A 170 3.86 -17.51 -0.99
CA ASN A 170 2.67 -18.35 -1.09
C ASN A 170 2.07 -18.32 -2.51
N LEU A 171 1.87 -17.12 -3.06
CA LEU A 171 1.30 -16.95 -4.40
C LEU A 171 2.21 -17.55 -5.48
N ASN A 172 3.52 -17.32 -5.42
CA ASN A 172 4.48 -17.84 -6.38
C ASN A 172 4.54 -19.37 -6.33
N ALA A 173 4.57 -19.95 -5.13
CA ALA A 173 4.55 -21.40 -4.95
C ALA A 173 3.27 -22.03 -5.53
N SER A 174 2.10 -21.44 -5.24
CA SER A 174 0.82 -21.91 -5.78
C SER A 174 0.75 -21.79 -7.31
N ALA A 175 1.22 -20.68 -7.88
CA ALA A 175 1.22 -20.45 -9.33
C ALA A 175 2.09 -21.50 -10.04
N ARG A 176 3.30 -21.76 -9.54
CA ARG A 176 4.22 -22.77 -10.08
C ARG A 176 3.65 -24.18 -9.97
N ARG A 177 3.09 -24.53 -8.80
CA ARG A 177 2.43 -25.83 -8.57
C ARG A 177 1.32 -26.10 -9.59
N LEU A 178 0.59 -25.05 -9.97
CA LEU A 178 -0.51 -25.11 -10.93
C LEU A 178 -0.08 -24.89 -12.39
N GLY A 179 1.23 -24.89 -12.68
CA GLY A 179 1.76 -24.89 -14.05
C GLY A 179 1.86 -23.52 -14.71
N VAL A 180 1.65 -22.41 -13.98
CA VAL A 180 1.88 -21.06 -14.50
C VAL A 180 3.35 -20.90 -14.88
N LYS A 181 3.58 -20.36 -16.08
CA LYS A 181 4.92 -20.08 -16.60
C LYS A 181 5.32 -18.65 -16.27
N PHE A 182 6.61 -18.42 -16.06
CA PHE A 182 7.17 -17.11 -15.76
C PHE A 182 8.25 -16.78 -16.78
N ALA A 183 8.38 -15.52 -17.18
CA ALA A 183 9.54 -14.99 -17.88
C ALA A 183 9.94 -13.64 -17.28
N PHE A 184 11.04 -13.66 -16.52
CA PHE A 184 11.64 -12.48 -15.90
C PHE A 184 12.60 -11.78 -16.86
N ASN A 185 13.11 -10.61 -16.48
CA ASN A 185 13.92 -9.74 -17.34
C ASN A 185 13.24 -9.43 -18.69
N THR A 186 11.91 -9.44 -18.72
CA THR A 186 11.08 -9.34 -19.93
C THR A 186 10.16 -8.12 -19.79
N ALA A 187 10.60 -7.00 -20.33
CA ALA A 187 9.89 -5.72 -20.22
C ALA A 187 8.90 -5.53 -21.36
N ALA A 188 7.59 -5.62 -21.09
CA ALA A 188 6.57 -5.20 -22.06
C ALA A 188 6.69 -3.70 -22.36
N GLN A 189 6.59 -3.31 -23.63
CA GLN A 189 6.75 -1.93 -24.09
C GLN A 189 5.56 -1.45 -24.92
N ASN A 190 4.93 -2.36 -25.67
CA ASN A 190 3.79 -2.05 -26.53
C ASN A 190 2.72 -3.14 -26.45
N LEU A 191 1.46 -2.74 -26.65
CA LEU A 191 0.37 -3.66 -26.91
C LEU A 191 0.33 -4.04 -28.40
N LEU A 192 0.14 -5.31 -28.70
CA LEU A 192 -0.10 -5.78 -30.07
C LEU A 192 -1.60 -5.78 -30.33
N VAL A 193 -2.03 -5.04 -31.36
CA VAL A 193 -3.43 -4.91 -31.75
C VAL A 193 -3.64 -5.59 -33.10
N ASP A 194 -4.66 -6.43 -33.20
CA ASP A 194 -5.09 -7.01 -34.47
C ASP A 194 -5.80 -5.94 -35.31
N GLU A 195 -5.27 -5.64 -36.50
CA GLU A 195 -5.77 -4.56 -37.36
C GLU A 195 -7.21 -4.77 -37.83
N LYS A 196 -7.67 -6.02 -37.93
CA LYS A 196 -9.01 -6.35 -38.44
C LYS A 196 -10.08 -6.20 -37.37
N SER A 197 -9.83 -6.75 -36.18
CA SER A 197 -10.79 -6.77 -35.07
C SER A 197 -10.62 -5.63 -34.08
N GLY A 198 -9.46 -4.96 -34.09
CA GLY A 198 -9.09 -3.97 -33.07
C GLY A 198 -8.80 -4.58 -31.69
N ALA A 199 -8.75 -5.92 -31.59
CA ALA A 199 -8.50 -6.60 -30.31
C ALA A 199 -7.02 -6.60 -29.95
N VAL A 200 -6.72 -6.50 -28.66
CA VAL A 200 -5.37 -6.76 -28.14
C VAL A 200 -5.11 -8.26 -28.16
N VAL A 201 -3.99 -8.65 -28.78
CA VAL A 201 -3.60 -10.05 -29.04
C VAL A 201 -2.19 -10.39 -28.53
N GLY A 202 -1.61 -9.52 -27.72
CA GLY A 202 -0.28 -9.75 -27.14
C GLY A 202 0.44 -8.47 -26.77
N VAL A 203 1.75 -8.60 -26.55
CA VAL A 203 2.66 -7.48 -26.28
C VAL A 203 3.96 -7.63 -27.07
N ARG A 204 4.58 -6.50 -27.40
CA ARG A 204 6.01 -6.46 -27.72
C ARG A 204 6.77 -6.24 -26.42
N ALA A 205 7.75 -7.09 -26.15
CA ALA A 205 8.58 -7.04 -24.96
C ALA A 205 10.07 -7.02 -25.33
N MET A 206 10.88 -6.44 -24.44
CA MET A 206 12.34 -6.44 -24.54
C MET A 206 12.91 -7.43 -23.53
N ARG A 207 13.76 -8.35 -23.98
CA ARG A 207 14.46 -9.32 -23.12
C ARG A 207 15.88 -9.49 -23.60
N ALA A 208 16.85 -9.39 -22.69
CA ALA A 208 18.29 -9.42 -23.02
C ALA A 208 18.67 -8.47 -24.19
N GLY A 209 18.03 -7.29 -24.24
CA GLY A 209 18.25 -6.30 -25.30
C GLY A 209 17.64 -6.65 -26.67
N GLN A 210 16.88 -7.74 -26.78
CA GLN A 210 16.22 -8.17 -28.00
C GLN A 210 14.69 -8.01 -27.92
N PRO A 211 14.04 -7.51 -28.99
CA PRO A 211 12.59 -7.43 -29.05
C PRO A 211 11.97 -8.81 -29.30
N HIS A 212 10.87 -9.09 -28.61
CA HIS A 212 10.07 -10.30 -28.75
C HIS A 212 8.59 -9.93 -28.86
N GLU A 213 7.87 -10.60 -29.75
CA GLU A 213 6.40 -10.55 -29.78
C GLU A 213 5.84 -11.75 -29.04
N ILE A 214 5.06 -11.49 -27.98
CA ILE A 214 4.41 -12.51 -27.16
C ILE A 214 2.93 -12.44 -27.44
N ARG A 215 2.41 -13.44 -28.16
CA ARG A 215 0.99 -13.49 -28.53
C ARG A 215 0.18 -14.25 -27.50
N ALA A 216 -1.01 -13.72 -27.20
CA ALA A 216 -1.96 -14.37 -26.32
C ALA A 216 -3.39 -14.08 -26.78
N LYS A 217 -4.31 -14.99 -26.46
CA LYS A 217 -5.74 -14.71 -26.67
C LYS A 217 -6.10 -13.50 -25.81
N SER A 218 -5.85 -13.52 -24.51
CA SER A 218 -6.16 -12.39 -23.61
C SER A 218 -4.90 -11.84 -22.93
N VAL A 219 -4.84 -10.51 -22.77
CA VAL A 219 -3.77 -9.82 -22.04
C VAL A 219 -4.34 -9.15 -20.78
N VAL A 220 -3.76 -9.45 -19.63
CA VAL A 220 -4.11 -8.82 -18.36
C VAL A 220 -2.95 -7.99 -17.84
N MET A 221 -3.15 -6.68 -17.69
CA MET A 221 -2.14 -5.77 -17.17
C MET A 221 -2.20 -5.71 -15.64
N CYS A 222 -1.08 -6.02 -15.01
CA CYS A 222 -0.88 -6.04 -13.55
C CYS A 222 0.47 -5.41 -13.18
N ALA A 223 0.91 -4.41 -13.95
CA ALA A 223 2.26 -3.86 -13.96
C ALA A 223 2.52 -2.75 -12.92
N GLY A 224 1.57 -2.48 -12.03
CA GLY A 224 1.69 -1.44 -10.99
C GLY A 224 1.41 -0.02 -11.50
N GLY A 225 1.57 0.96 -10.61
CA GLY A 225 1.50 2.38 -10.92
C GLY A 225 2.77 2.94 -11.56
N PHE A 226 3.31 4.01 -10.97
CA PHE A 226 4.48 4.72 -11.50
C PHE A 226 5.40 5.33 -10.43
N GLU A 227 5.24 4.95 -9.16
CA GLU A 227 5.93 5.58 -8.03
C GLU A 227 7.45 5.34 -7.98
N ALA A 228 7.99 4.42 -8.77
CA ALA A 228 9.43 4.28 -8.94
C ALA A 228 9.99 5.13 -10.10
N SER A 229 9.16 5.91 -10.81
CA SER A 229 9.59 6.82 -11.87
C SER A 229 9.68 8.27 -11.36
N PRO A 230 10.89 8.84 -11.15
CA PRO A 230 11.04 10.22 -10.74
C PRO A 230 10.36 11.22 -11.68
N SER A 231 10.45 11.00 -13.00
CA SER A 231 9.86 11.89 -14.00
C SER A 231 8.33 11.88 -13.96
N LEU A 232 7.72 10.69 -13.89
CA LEU A 232 6.25 10.59 -13.81
C LEU A 232 5.72 11.08 -12.45
N ARG A 233 6.50 10.90 -11.38
CA ARG A 233 6.18 11.49 -10.07
C ARG A 233 6.16 13.01 -10.13
N ALA A 234 7.21 13.65 -10.66
CA ALA A 234 7.23 15.10 -10.84
C ALA A 234 6.08 15.59 -11.74
N GLN A 235 5.80 14.87 -12.83
CA GLN A 235 4.77 15.22 -13.79
C GLN A 235 3.34 15.13 -13.21
N TYR A 236 3.02 14.04 -12.51
CA TYR A 236 1.65 13.77 -12.07
C TYR A 236 1.39 14.11 -10.61
N LEU A 237 2.30 13.78 -9.69
CA LEU A 237 2.14 14.06 -8.26
C LEU A 237 2.51 15.51 -7.90
N GLY A 238 3.35 16.13 -8.72
CA GLY A 238 3.72 17.54 -8.65
C GLY A 238 5.18 17.78 -8.26
N PRO A 239 5.61 19.05 -8.14
CA PRO A 239 6.98 19.41 -7.82
C PRO A 239 7.49 18.77 -6.52
N GLY A 240 8.74 18.28 -6.52
CA GLY A 240 9.41 17.67 -5.37
C GLY A 240 9.11 16.18 -5.17
N TRP A 241 8.16 15.59 -5.89
CA TRP A 241 7.85 14.15 -5.79
C TRP A 241 8.90 13.23 -6.41
N ASP A 242 9.75 13.76 -7.27
CA ASP A 242 10.95 13.10 -7.76
C ASP A 242 11.97 12.82 -6.66
N LEU A 243 11.92 13.55 -5.54
CA LEU A 243 12.83 13.40 -4.39
C LEU A 243 12.31 12.45 -3.30
N ALA A 244 11.05 12.02 -3.37
CA ALA A 244 10.51 11.06 -2.40
C ALA A 244 11.25 9.72 -2.51
N HIS A 245 11.50 9.06 -1.37
CA HIS A 245 12.08 7.72 -1.37
C HIS A 245 11.07 6.71 -1.90
N VAL A 246 11.53 5.67 -2.60
CA VAL A 246 10.68 4.59 -3.10
C VAL A 246 10.56 3.48 -2.04
N ARG A 247 9.36 3.32 -1.48
CA ARG A 247 9.02 2.21 -0.56
C ARG A 247 8.57 0.99 -1.38
N GLY A 248 9.45 0.43 -2.18
CA GLY A 248 8.99 -0.57 -3.14
C GLY A 248 10.01 -1.08 -4.14
N THR A 249 9.48 -1.71 -5.18
CA THR A 249 10.31 -2.17 -6.29
C THR A 249 10.81 -0.99 -7.12
N PRO A 250 12.09 -0.95 -7.55
CA PRO A 250 12.57 0.08 -8.47
C PRO A 250 12.00 -0.08 -9.89
N PHE A 251 11.26 -1.17 -10.13
CA PHE A 251 10.72 -1.52 -11.44
C PHE A 251 9.30 -0.97 -11.68
N ASN A 252 8.65 -0.30 -10.73
CA ASN A 252 7.28 0.19 -10.96
C ASN A 252 7.26 1.61 -11.58
N THR A 253 7.50 1.70 -12.88
CA THR A 253 7.80 2.98 -13.56
C THR A 253 6.73 3.47 -14.52
N GLY A 254 5.52 2.87 -14.53
CA GLY A 254 4.39 3.36 -15.34
C GLY A 254 4.42 3.00 -16.82
N ASP A 255 5.38 2.21 -17.29
CA ASP A 255 5.58 1.92 -18.72
C ASP A 255 4.29 1.42 -19.41
N MET A 256 3.57 0.51 -18.75
CA MET A 256 2.35 -0.09 -19.31
C MET A 256 1.10 0.78 -19.13
N LEU A 257 1.09 1.74 -18.20
CA LEU A 257 0.04 2.76 -18.16
C LEU A 257 0.13 3.64 -19.42
N LEU A 258 1.33 4.12 -19.71
CA LEU A 258 1.62 4.93 -20.89
C LEU A 258 1.40 4.14 -22.18
N ALA A 259 1.83 2.87 -22.23
CA ALA A 259 1.61 2.02 -23.40
C ALA A 259 0.13 1.81 -23.70
N ALA A 260 -0.71 1.58 -22.68
CA ALA A 260 -2.14 1.40 -22.91
C ALA A 260 -2.84 2.69 -23.36
N GLN A 261 -2.46 3.84 -22.81
CA GLN A 261 -2.97 5.13 -23.28
C GLN A 261 -2.55 5.41 -24.73
N ARG A 262 -1.28 5.14 -25.07
CA ARG A 262 -0.71 5.39 -26.39
C ARG A 262 -1.21 4.42 -27.46
N ASP A 263 -1.18 3.12 -27.19
CA ASP A 263 -1.36 2.07 -28.21
C ASP A 263 -2.83 1.75 -28.47
N VAL A 264 -3.70 1.90 -27.46
CA VAL A 264 -5.12 1.52 -27.56
C VAL A 264 -6.07 2.59 -27.03
N GLN A 265 -5.56 3.79 -26.74
CA GLN A 265 -6.37 4.91 -26.23
C GLN A 265 -7.16 4.52 -24.98
N ALA A 266 -6.51 3.80 -24.04
CA ALA A 266 -7.14 3.40 -22.79
C ALA A 266 -7.55 4.62 -21.96
N ALA A 267 -8.77 4.60 -21.43
CA ALA A 267 -9.30 5.65 -20.58
C ALA A 267 -8.55 5.70 -19.25
N SER A 268 -8.27 6.91 -18.78
CA SER A 268 -7.71 7.16 -17.46
C SER A 268 -8.81 7.39 -16.43
N LYS A 269 -8.57 7.04 -15.16
CA LYS A 269 -9.50 7.24 -14.06
C LYS A 269 -8.75 7.48 -12.75
N GLY A 270 -9.43 8.07 -11.77
CA GLY A 270 -8.87 8.30 -10.44
C GLY A 270 -8.03 9.57 -10.30
N ASN A 271 -7.35 9.70 -9.16
CA ASN A 271 -6.55 10.87 -8.82
C ASN A 271 -5.06 10.67 -9.17
N TRP A 272 -4.65 11.10 -10.36
CA TRP A 272 -3.26 10.99 -10.83
C TRP A 272 -2.26 11.80 -10.00
N SER A 273 -2.71 12.87 -9.33
CA SER A 273 -1.90 13.64 -8.36
C SER A 273 -1.97 13.11 -6.92
N GLY A 274 -2.61 11.97 -6.73
CA GLY A 274 -2.79 11.28 -5.47
C GLY A 274 -1.90 10.05 -5.36
N CYS A 275 -1.36 9.84 -4.16
CA CYS A 275 -0.57 8.66 -3.86
C CYS A 275 -0.64 8.35 -2.36
N HIS A 276 -0.31 7.11 -2.03
CA HIS A 276 0.04 6.71 -0.68
C HIS A 276 1.51 7.07 -0.43
N SER A 277 1.76 7.82 0.64
CA SER A 277 3.12 8.08 1.12
C SER A 277 3.17 8.10 2.64
N VAL A 278 4.25 7.59 3.23
CA VAL A 278 4.39 7.47 4.68
C VAL A 278 5.58 8.26 5.20
N ALA A 279 5.57 8.54 6.50
CA ALA A 279 6.80 8.84 7.21
C ALA A 279 7.74 7.64 7.09
N TRP A 280 8.89 7.86 6.49
CA TRP A 280 9.86 6.84 6.11
C TRP A 280 11.24 7.20 6.65
N ASP A 281 12.05 6.19 6.93
CA ASP A 281 13.41 6.40 7.42
C ASP A 281 14.24 7.22 6.41
N ALA A 282 14.76 8.38 6.85
CA ALA A 282 15.53 9.26 5.98
C ALA A 282 16.89 8.67 5.57
N SER A 283 17.35 7.61 6.24
CA SER A 283 18.59 6.91 5.89
C SER A 283 18.40 5.74 4.90
N SER A 284 17.16 5.47 4.50
CA SER A 284 16.87 4.41 3.51
C SER A 284 17.38 4.73 2.12
N ASP A 285 17.53 3.71 1.28
CA ASP A 285 17.81 3.89 -0.15
C ASP A 285 16.67 4.73 -0.80
N PRO A 286 17.00 5.81 -1.53
CA PRO A 286 15.98 6.68 -2.12
C PRO A 286 15.25 6.06 -3.32
N ASN A 287 15.86 5.10 -4.00
CA ASN A 287 15.40 4.57 -5.28
C ASN A 287 14.71 3.20 -5.15
N SER A 288 14.83 2.53 -4.01
CA SER A 288 14.21 1.22 -3.79
C SER A 288 13.94 0.89 -2.33
N GLY A 289 13.03 -0.04 -2.12
CA GLY A 289 12.82 -0.69 -0.84
C GLY A 289 13.89 -1.76 -0.58
N ASP A 290 14.23 -1.95 0.69
CA ASP A 290 15.15 -3.00 1.14
C ASP A 290 14.42 -4.36 1.17
N ARG A 291 14.94 -5.38 0.48
CA ARG A 291 14.28 -6.70 0.42
C ARG A 291 14.41 -7.52 1.71
N VAL A 292 15.34 -7.16 2.58
CA VAL A 292 15.49 -7.78 3.90
C VAL A 292 14.60 -7.06 4.91
N LYS A 293 14.70 -5.74 5.01
CA LYS A 293 13.96 -4.93 6.00
C LYS A 293 12.52 -4.63 5.58
N THR A 294 12.21 -4.72 4.29
CA THR A 294 10.88 -4.47 3.70
C THR A 294 10.15 -3.25 4.28
N ASN A 295 9.18 -3.48 5.17
CA ASN A 295 8.31 -2.45 5.72
C ASN A 295 8.85 -1.79 7.00
N GLU A 296 9.97 -2.27 7.55
CA GLU A 296 10.51 -1.87 8.84
C GLU A 296 11.02 -0.42 8.87
N PHE A 297 11.31 0.17 7.70
CA PHE A 297 11.64 1.59 7.62
C PHE A 297 10.44 2.53 7.79
N THR A 298 9.21 2.02 7.90
CA THR A 298 8.05 2.86 8.25
C THR A 298 8.28 3.50 9.62
N LYS A 299 7.96 4.79 9.77
CA LYS A 299 8.12 5.51 11.05
C LYS A 299 6.78 6.04 11.53
N SER A 300 6.02 5.16 12.16
CA SER A 300 4.60 5.38 12.41
C SER A 300 4.25 5.75 13.85
N GLY A 301 5.26 5.91 14.71
CA GLY A 301 5.12 6.29 16.12
C GLY A 301 4.77 7.77 16.33
N TYR A 302 4.56 8.54 15.26
CA TYR A 302 4.23 9.96 15.33
C TYR A 302 3.02 10.32 16.21
N PRO A 303 1.95 9.48 16.39
CA PRO A 303 0.87 9.83 17.32
C PRO A 303 1.35 9.96 18.77
N LEU A 304 2.40 9.22 19.14
CA LEU A 304 2.96 9.17 20.49
C LEU A 304 3.92 10.33 20.80
N GLY A 305 4.25 11.16 19.82
CA GLY A 305 5.23 12.25 19.93
C GLY A 305 4.84 13.47 19.10
N LEU A 306 5.87 14.22 18.66
CA LEU A 306 5.74 15.39 17.80
C LEU A 306 6.53 15.21 16.49
N MET A 307 6.09 15.88 15.42
CA MET A 307 6.85 16.03 14.18
C MET A 307 7.22 17.49 13.95
N LEU A 308 8.52 17.76 13.91
CA LEU A 308 9.08 19.09 13.65
C LEU A 308 9.88 19.08 12.34
N ASN A 309 9.71 20.09 11.49
CA ASN A 309 10.48 20.23 10.24
C ASN A 309 11.92 20.74 10.50
N SER A 310 12.73 20.92 9.45
CA SER A 310 14.10 21.45 9.61
C SER A 310 14.13 22.88 10.17
N ALA A 311 13.05 23.66 10.01
CA ALA A 311 12.89 24.99 10.60
C ALA A 311 12.42 24.96 12.07
N GLY A 312 12.35 23.77 12.70
CA GLY A 312 11.98 23.63 14.12
C GLY A 312 10.49 23.88 14.40
N GLU A 313 9.63 23.83 13.39
CA GLU A 313 8.19 24.06 13.50
C GLU A 313 7.41 22.75 13.38
N ARG A 314 6.28 22.65 14.09
CA ARG A 314 5.27 21.62 13.84
C ARG A 314 4.47 21.96 12.57
N PHE A 315 4.06 20.94 11.83
CA PHE A 315 3.39 21.13 10.53
C PHE A 315 2.16 20.24 10.28
N VAL A 316 1.87 19.28 11.18
CA VAL A 316 0.64 18.49 11.17
C VAL A 316 0.10 18.28 12.59
N ASP A 317 -1.20 18.04 12.70
CA ASP A 317 -1.79 17.50 13.93
C ASP A 317 -1.57 15.99 13.99
N GLU A 318 -0.56 15.57 14.75
CA GLU A 318 -0.18 14.17 14.90
C GLU A 318 -1.26 13.33 15.59
N GLY A 319 -2.25 13.97 16.23
CA GLY A 319 -3.38 13.35 16.92
C GLY A 319 -4.74 13.52 16.22
N VAL A 320 -4.77 13.88 14.94
CA VAL A 320 -6.03 14.19 14.23
C VAL A 320 -6.98 12.99 14.05
N ASP A 321 -6.42 11.81 13.81
CA ASP A 321 -7.17 10.57 13.62
C ASP A 321 -6.26 9.35 13.88
N MET A 322 -6.86 8.16 13.96
CA MET A 322 -6.12 6.91 14.12
C MET A 322 -5.05 6.74 13.05
N ARG A 323 -3.92 6.14 13.44
CA ARG A 323 -2.73 5.97 12.59
C ARG A 323 -3.05 5.37 11.23
N ASN A 324 -3.92 4.36 11.16
CA ASN A 324 -4.34 3.68 9.93
C ASN A 324 -5.19 4.56 8.96
N TYR A 325 -5.59 5.76 9.38
CA TYR A 325 -6.26 6.76 8.54
C TYR A 325 -5.38 7.99 8.25
N THR A 326 -4.24 8.17 8.95
CA THR A 326 -3.36 9.34 8.79
C THR A 326 -2.02 9.02 8.12
N TYR A 327 -1.50 7.81 8.29
CA TYR A 327 -0.15 7.46 7.87
C TYR A 327 0.12 7.66 6.38
N ALA A 328 -0.88 7.39 5.51
CA ALA A 328 -0.74 7.45 4.07
C ALA A 328 -0.77 8.88 3.48
N LYS A 329 -1.15 9.89 4.29
CA LYS A 329 -1.10 11.31 3.91
C LYS A 329 0.08 12.07 4.55
N PHE A 330 0.65 11.56 5.64
CA PHE A 330 1.73 12.26 6.34
C PHE A 330 3.08 12.22 5.62
N GLY A 331 3.34 11.22 4.76
CA GLY A 331 4.51 11.27 3.88
C GLY A 331 4.50 12.51 2.98
N ARG A 332 3.35 12.84 2.39
CA ARG A 332 3.17 14.06 1.58
C ARG A 332 3.44 15.32 2.41
N ALA A 333 2.92 15.39 3.63
CA ALA A 333 3.13 16.53 4.50
C ALA A 333 4.62 16.72 4.85
N ILE A 334 5.35 15.63 5.10
CA ILE A 334 6.81 15.65 5.32
C ILE A 334 7.55 16.11 4.07
N LEU A 335 7.20 15.59 2.89
CA LEU A 335 7.83 15.97 1.63
C LEU A 335 7.68 17.46 1.31
N GLN A 336 6.57 18.07 1.73
CA GLN A 336 6.30 19.51 1.56
C GLN A 336 7.07 20.41 2.53
N GLN A 337 7.78 19.84 3.50
CA GLN A 337 8.62 20.61 4.42
C GLN A 337 9.96 20.96 3.76
N PRO A 338 10.68 21.99 4.25
CA PRO A 338 12.01 22.31 3.76
C PRO A 338 12.94 21.09 3.81
N GLY A 339 13.61 20.81 2.69
CA GLY A 339 14.46 19.63 2.50
C GLY A 339 13.73 18.30 2.42
N GLY A 340 12.39 18.26 2.47
CA GLY A 340 11.60 17.02 2.44
C GLY A 340 11.80 16.14 3.67
N ILE A 341 12.23 16.73 4.80
CA ILE A 341 12.58 16.04 6.03
C ILE A 341 11.81 16.57 7.24
N ALA A 342 11.70 15.74 8.26
CA ALA A 342 11.25 16.11 9.59
C ALA A 342 11.97 15.28 10.65
N PHE A 343 11.84 15.68 11.91
CA PHE A 343 12.27 14.96 13.09
C PHE A 343 11.03 14.54 13.87
N GLN A 344 10.86 13.24 14.09
CA GLN A 344 9.90 12.74 15.07
C GLN A 344 10.57 12.72 16.45
N VAL A 345 9.90 13.26 17.47
CA VAL A 345 10.47 13.51 18.80
C VAL A 345 9.59 12.92 19.90
N TRP A 346 10.22 12.25 20.86
CA TRP A 346 9.60 11.63 22.04
C TRP A 346 10.45 11.84 23.28
N ASP A 347 9.87 11.52 24.44
CA ASP A 347 10.56 11.45 25.72
C ASP A 347 10.40 10.06 26.36
N LYS A 348 10.95 9.86 27.56
CA LYS A 348 10.92 8.58 28.27
C LYS A 348 9.51 7.98 28.43
N LYS A 349 8.46 8.80 28.52
CA LYS A 349 7.09 8.32 28.77
C LYS A 349 6.54 7.47 27.62
N THR A 350 6.92 7.79 26.38
CA THR A 350 6.30 7.19 25.18
C THR A 350 7.26 6.34 24.35
N THR A 351 8.57 6.45 24.55
CA THR A 351 9.57 5.64 23.84
C THR A 351 9.35 4.13 24.00
N GLY A 352 8.93 3.66 25.17
CA GLY A 352 8.61 2.24 25.40
C GLY A 352 7.39 1.71 24.64
N TRP A 353 6.59 2.58 24.03
CA TRP A 353 5.44 2.21 23.18
C TRP A 353 5.79 2.19 21.69
N LEU A 354 7.00 2.63 21.32
CA LEU A 354 7.48 2.54 19.95
C LEU A 354 7.65 1.08 19.56
N ARG A 355 7.30 0.78 18.31
CA ARG A 355 7.34 -0.61 17.83
C ARG A 355 8.78 -1.00 17.52
N ASP A 356 9.28 -2.04 18.16
CA ASP A 356 10.62 -2.60 17.88
C ASP A 356 10.82 -2.94 16.40
N GLU A 357 9.75 -3.33 15.70
CA GLU A 357 9.77 -3.56 14.25
C GLU A 357 10.28 -2.34 13.46
N GLU A 358 9.99 -1.12 13.92
CA GLU A 358 10.30 0.14 13.22
C GLU A 358 11.43 0.94 13.87
N TYR A 359 11.64 0.75 15.17
CA TYR A 359 12.45 1.63 16.02
C TYR A 359 13.57 0.92 16.79
N ARG A 360 13.90 -0.34 16.51
CA ARG A 360 15.11 -0.96 17.10
C ARG A 360 16.39 -0.46 16.42
N ASP A 361 17.52 -0.61 17.12
CA ASP A 361 18.79 0.04 16.75
C ASP A 361 19.36 -0.45 15.41
N GLU A 362 19.06 -1.69 15.00
CA GLU A 362 19.51 -2.24 13.71
C GLU A 362 18.74 -1.66 12.50
N ILE A 363 17.60 -1.02 12.77
CA ILE A 363 16.69 -0.49 11.75
C ILE A 363 16.87 1.00 11.54
N VAL A 364 16.96 1.78 12.62
CA VAL A 364 16.91 3.25 12.56
C VAL A 364 18.06 3.89 13.31
N PRO A 365 18.75 4.88 12.71
CA PRO A 365 19.65 5.76 13.45
C PRO A 365 18.85 6.64 14.44
N LYS A 366 19.06 6.41 15.74
CA LYS A 366 18.46 7.21 16.81
C LYS A 366 19.37 8.38 17.20
N ILE A 367 18.73 9.48 17.62
CA ILE A 367 19.38 10.64 18.22
C ILE A 367 18.85 10.72 19.65
N THR A 368 19.71 10.61 20.65
CA THR A 368 19.31 10.57 22.07
C THR A 368 20.09 11.58 22.87
N ALA A 369 19.41 12.25 23.80
CA ALA A 369 20.00 13.30 24.61
C ALA A 369 19.33 13.40 25.99
N GLU A 370 20.03 14.00 26.95
CA GLU A 370 19.52 14.20 28.32
C GLU A 370 18.83 15.57 28.50
N SER A 371 18.89 16.43 27.48
CA SER A 371 18.17 17.71 27.42
C SER A 371 17.61 17.99 26.02
N LEU A 372 16.61 18.88 25.93
CA LEU A 372 16.06 19.31 24.63
C LEU A 372 17.08 20.13 23.84
N GLU A 373 17.91 20.90 24.52
CA GLU A 373 18.99 21.70 23.93
C GLU A 373 20.04 20.80 23.28
N GLU A 374 20.52 19.78 23.99
CA GLU A 374 21.44 18.77 23.43
C GLU A 374 20.79 17.98 22.28
N LEU A 375 19.50 17.61 22.42
CA LEU A 375 18.77 16.95 21.33
C LEU A 375 18.75 17.82 20.07
N ALA A 376 18.48 19.12 20.21
CA ALA A 376 18.45 20.07 19.10
C ALA A 376 19.84 20.23 18.47
N ASP A 377 20.90 20.23 19.27
CA ASP A 377 22.28 20.27 18.77
C ASP A 377 22.60 19.05 17.91
N GLN A 378 22.33 17.85 18.40
CA GLN A 378 22.54 16.59 17.66
C GLN A 378 21.62 16.47 16.43
N CYS A 379 20.37 16.96 16.50
CA CYS A 379 19.50 17.06 15.33
C CYS A 379 20.07 18.03 14.28
N GLY A 380 20.77 19.08 14.71
CA GLY A 380 21.42 20.06 13.86
C GLY A 380 22.48 19.45 12.95
N GLU A 381 23.27 18.50 13.47
CA GLU A 381 24.24 17.72 12.69
C GLU A 381 23.57 16.88 11.59
N ARG A 382 22.26 16.69 11.68
CA ARG A 382 21.46 15.90 10.74
C ARG A 382 20.46 16.73 9.95
N GLY A 383 20.61 18.06 9.93
CA GLY A 383 19.84 18.96 9.07
C GLY A 383 18.69 19.70 9.76
N LEU A 384 18.67 19.79 11.10
CA LEU A 384 17.85 20.81 11.78
C LEU A 384 18.53 22.18 11.64
N GLU A 385 17.83 23.15 11.07
CA GLU A 385 18.36 24.49 10.78
C GLU A 385 18.13 25.45 11.96
N ALA A 386 16.96 25.41 12.59
CA ALA A 386 16.56 26.35 13.64
C ALA A 386 16.47 25.68 15.03
N LYS A 387 17.64 25.34 15.61
CA LYS A 387 17.76 24.65 16.90
C LYS A 387 17.00 25.31 18.05
N GLN A 388 17.13 26.64 18.20
CA GLN A 388 16.44 27.36 19.28
C GLN A 388 14.92 27.33 19.09
N ARG A 389 14.44 27.41 17.84
CA ARG A 389 13.00 27.36 17.56
C ARG A 389 12.43 25.99 17.89
N PHE A 390 13.13 24.92 17.52
CA PHE A 390 12.77 23.54 17.88
C PHE A 390 12.55 23.37 19.39
N VAL A 391 13.49 23.85 20.21
CA VAL A 391 13.37 23.78 21.69
C VAL A 391 12.17 24.59 22.18
N ASN A 392 12.01 25.82 21.67
CA ASN A 392 10.92 26.72 22.08
C ASN A 392 9.54 26.13 21.75
N VAL A 393 9.38 25.56 20.55
CA VAL A 393 8.10 24.94 20.12
C VAL A 393 7.72 23.75 21.01
N ILE A 394 8.69 22.93 21.43
CA ILE A 394 8.42 21.82 22.35
C ILE A 394 8.00 22.35 23.74
N LYS A 395 8.64 23.42 24.24
CA LYS A 395 8.26 24.07 25.50
C LYS A 395 6.86 24.68 25.43
N GLU A 396 6.55 25.44 24.37
CA GLU A 396 5.22 25.99 24.10
C GLU A 396 4.15 24.89 24.03
N TYR A 397 4.47 23.76 23.39
CA TYR A 397 3.60 22.59 23.35
C TYR A 397 3.34 22.00 24.74
N ASN A 398 4.39 21.82 25.56
CA ASN A 398 4.27 21.29 26.91
C ASN A 398 3.35 22.16 27.79
N ASP A 399 3.49 23.48 27.68
CA ASP A 399 2.64 24.43 28.41
C ASP A 399 1.18 24.32 27.98
N ALA A 400 0.92 24.15 26.68
CA ALA A 400 -0.44 23.94 26.17
C ALA A 400 -1.07 22.61 26.63
N VAL A 401 -0.28 21.53 26.71
CA VAL A 401 -0.73 20.25 27.28
C VAL A 401 -1.11 20.40 28.75
N LYS A 402 -0.27 21.07 29.54
CA LYS A 402 -0.52 21.35 30.97
C LYS A 402 -1.78 22.19 31.16
N ALA A 403 -1.96 23.24 30.35
CA ALA A 403 -3.14 24.10 30.38
C ALA A 403 -4.43 23.32 30.02
N HIS A 404 -4.39 22.48 28.98
CA HIS A 404 -5.52 21.64 28.60
C HIS A 404 -5.90 20.64 29.71
N ARG A 405 -4.92 19.97 30.33
CA ARG A 405 -5.15 19.04 31.45
C ARG A 405 -5.70 19.74 32.69
N ALA A 406 -5.22 20.94 33.00
CA ALA A 406 -5.73 21.72 34.13
C ALA A 406 -7.21 22.11 33.96
N GLU A 407 -7.67 22.29 32.71
CA GLU A 407 -9.05 22.66 32.38
C GLU A 407 -9.99 21.46 32.23
N ASN A 408 -9.52 20.38 31.58
CA ASN A 408 -10.35 19.24 31.17
C ASN A 408 -10.17 17.99 32.07
N GLY A 409 -9.27 18.06 33.05
CA GLY A 409 -8.97 16.98 33.99
C GLY A 409 -7.88 16.01 33.51
N ASN A 410 -7.61 15.01 34.36
CA ASN A 410 -6.59 13.99 34.12
C ASN A 410 -7.15 12.76 33.41
N GLY A 411 -7.69 12.94 32.20
CA GLY A 411 -8.08 11.83 31.34
C GLY A 411 -6.94 10.79 31.23
N LYS A 412 -7.28 9.50 31.25
CA LYS A 412 -6.31 8.42 31.09
C LYS A 412 -5.87 8.37 29.63
N PHE A 413 -4.56 8.38 29.40
CA PHE A 413 -4.01 8.15 28.06
C PHE A 413 -4.43 6.77 27.57
N ASP A 414 -5.04 6.72 26.38
CA ASP A 414 -5.45 5.47 25.73
C ASP A 414 -5.13 5.55 24.23
N PRO A 415 -4.09 4.84 23.75
CA PRO A 415 -3.67 4.88 22.35
C PRO A 415 -4.63 4.12 21.40
N THR A 416 -5.67 3.47 21.94
CA THR A 416 -6.62 2.65 21.19
C THR A 416 -7.89 3.40 20.78
N ILE A 417 -8.16 4.54 21.41
CA ILE A 417 -9.31 5.42 21.13
C ILE A 417 -8.88 6.87 20.95
N LYS A 418 -9.74 7.71 20.39
CA LYS A 418 -9.54 9.16 20.40
C LYS A 418 -9.80 9.65 21.82
N ASP A 419 -8.75 9.74 22.61
CA ASP A 419 -8.81 9.97 24.06
C ASP A 419 -9.13 11.43 24.45
N GLY A 420 -9.13 12.35 23.49
CA GLY A 420 -9.41 13.77 23.71
C GLY A 420 -8.30 14.52 24.46
N LEU A 421 -7.17 13.88 24.78
CA LEU A 421 -6.04 14.56 25.38
C LEU A 421 -5.39 15.49 24.36
N GLY A 422 -5.56 16.80 24.53
CA GLY A 422 -5.17 17.78 23.52
C GLY A 422 -4.30 18.95 24.01
N THR A 423 -4.18 19.97 23.16
CA THR A 423 -3.39 21.20 23.39
C THR A 423 -4.23 22.48 23.29
N GLN A 424 -5.55 22.36 23.39
CA GLN A 424 -6.47 23.50 23.25
C GLN A 424 -7.19 23.72 24.58
N SER A 425 -7.11 24.94 25.11
CA SER A 425 -7.81 25.35 26.34
C SER A 425 -8.37 26.77 26.19
N SER A 426 -9.09 27.25 27.19
CA SER A 426 -9.52 28.65 27.27
C SER A 426 -8.35 29.61 27.45
N LYS A 427 -7.28 29.19 28.14
CA LYS A 427 -6.12 30.04 28.50
C LYS A 427 -4.97 29.97 27.49
N THR A 428 -4.77 28.82 26.86
CA THR A 428 -3.66 28.56 25.95
C THR A 428 -4.16 27.79 24.74
N ARG A 429 -3.84 28.30 23.54
CA ARG A 429 -4.21 27.68 22.26
C ARG A 429 -3.04 27.73 21.30
N LEU A 430 -2.62 26.56 20.81
CA LEU A 430 -1.66 26.48 19.72
C LEU A 430 -2.38 26.69 18.39
N THR A 431 -1.77 27.40 17.45
CA THR A 431 -2.28 27.53 16.07
C THR A 431 -2.50 26.17 15.42
N LEU A 432 -1.56 25.24 15.64
CA LEU A 432 -1.67 23.85 15.21
C LEU A 432 -1.97 22.98 16.44
N PRO A 433 -3.17 22.40 16.57
CA PRO A 433 -3.48 21.53 17.70
C PRO A 433 -2.69 20.22 17.64
N LYS A 434 -2.59 19.55 18.79
CA LYS A 434 -2.58 18.09 18.84
C LYS A 434 -3.94 17.68 19.42
N SER A 435 -4.78 17.02 18.63
CA SER A 435 -6.19 16.81 19.01
C SER A 435 -6.43 15.63 19.94
N ASN A 436 -5.52 14.66 19.98
CA ASN A 436 -5.58 13.47 20.82
C ASN A 436 -4.17 13.04 21.23
N TRP A 437 -4.07 12.21 22.26
CA TRP A 437 -2.82 11.59 22.75
C TRP A 437 -1.74 12.60 23.14
N ALA A 438 -2.12 13.80 23.56
CA ALA A 438 -1.18 14.84 23.94
C ALA A 438 -0.58 14.57 25.33
N LEU A 439 0.74 14.34 25.36
CA LEU A 439 1.57 14.17 26.54
C LEU A 439 2.73 15.14 26.46
N THR A 440 3.20 15.67 27.60
CA THR A 440 4.39 16.53 27.61
C THR A 440 5.62 15.74 27.16
N ILE A 441 6.59 16.43 26.57
CA ILE A 441 7.91 15.94 26.19
C ILE A 441 8.93 16.70 27.04
N GLU A 442 9.19 16.20 28.25
CA GLU A 442 10.01 16.90 29.25
C GLU A 442 10.86 15.97 30.12
N GLU A 443 10.74 14.64 29.96
CA GLU A 443 11.45 13.66 30.77
C GLU A 443 12.55 12.93 29.97
N PRO A 444 13.83 13.08 30.33
CA PRO A 444 14.91 12.38 29.64
C PRO A 444 14.90 10.85 29.91
N PRO A 445 15.51 10.05 29.03
CA PRO A 445 16.19 10.47 27.80
C PRO A 445 15.19 10.89 26.71
N PHE A 446 15.53 11.96 25.99
CA PHE A 446 14.80 12.38 24.80
C PHE A 446 15.27 11.56 23.60
N LEU A 447 14.35 11.29 22.67
CA LEU A 447 14.62 10.57 21.44
C LEU A 447 14.14 11.38 20.24
N ALA A 448 14.97 11.50 19.22
CA ALA A 448 14.58 11.96 17.89
C ALA A 448 14.97 10.96 16.79
N VAL A 449 14.16 10.89 15.75
CA VAL A 449 14.41 10.14 14.52
C VAL A 449 14.17 11.05 13.33
N LYS A 450 15.16 11.12 12.42
CA LYS A 450 15.02 11.83 11.15
C LYS A 450 14.20 11.01 10.17
N VAL A 451 13.15 11.61 9.62
CA VAL A 451 12.23 10.98 8.66
C VAL A 451 12.14 11.80 7.37
N GLY A 452 11.92 11.09 6.27
CA GLY A 452 11.52 11.65 4.98
C GLY A 452 10.18 11.08 4.54
N SER A 453 9.89 11.21 3.24
CA SER A 453 8.69 10.66 2.62
C SER A 453 9.01 9.41 1.81
N GLY A 454 8.31 8.32 2.10
CA GLY A 454 8.36 7.08 1.32
C GLY A 454 7.09 6.92 0.49
N VAL A 455 7.19 7.08 -0.84
CA VAL A 455 6.07 6.82 -1.76
C VAL A 455 5.86 5.32 -1.92
N THR A 456 4.61 4.87 -1.86
CA THR A 456 4.26 3.45 -1.87
C THR A 456 3.52 3.03 -3.13
N PHE A 457 2.50 3.78 -3.52
CA PHE A 457 1.69 3.49 -4.69
C PHE A 457 0.84 4.70 -5.09
N THR A 458 0.41 4.75 -6.35
CA THR A 458 -0.32 5.86 -6.97
C THR A 458 -1.82 5.59 -7.07
N PHE A 459 -2.65 6.63 -7.03
CA PHE A 459 -4.12 6.49 -7.01
C PHE A 459 -4.77 6.65 -8.39
N GLY A 460 -4.07 7.24 -9.35
CA GLY A 460 -4.49 7.33 -10.74
C GLY A 460 -4.12 6.08 -11.53
N GLY A 461 -4.96 5.70 -12.48
CA GLY A 461 -4.72 4.53 -13.32
C GLY A 461 -5.70 4.44 -14.48
N LEU A 462 -5.91 3.24 -15.00
CA LEU A 462 -6.82 2.96 -16.11
C LEU A 462 -8.25 2.75 -15.61
N ALA A 463 -9.21 3.18 -16.42
CA ALA A 463 -10.61 2.86 -16.23
C ALA A 463 -10.88 1.41 -16.67
N ILE A 464 -11.58 0.66 -15.81
CA ILE A 464 -12.08 -0.68 -16.14
C ILE A 464 -13.60 -0.74 -16.06
N ASP A 465 -14.19 -1.74 -16.70
CA ASP A 465 -15.51 -2.24 -16.37
C ASP A 465 -15.44 -2.98 -15.01
N PRO A 466 -16.15 -2.53 -13.96
CA PRO A 466 -16.08 -3.14 -12.63
C PRO A 466 -16.48 -4.62 -12.59
N LYS A 467 -17.35 -5.05 -13.52
CA LYS A 467 -17.87 -6.43 -13.55
C LYS A 467 -16.88 -7.40 -14.20
N THR A 468 -16.18 -6.97 -15.23
CA THR A 468 -15.33 -7.84 -16.06
C THR A 468 -13.83 -7.53 -15.96
N ALA A 469 -13.47 -6.41 -15.35
CA ALA A 469 -12.11 -5.84 -15.33
C ALA A 469 -11.51 -5.56 -16.73
N LYS A 470 -12.33 -5.52 -17.78
CA LYS A 470 -11.90 -5.08 -19.11
C LYS A 470 -11.54 -3.60 -19.08
N VAL A 471 -10.43 -3.24 -19.72
CA VAL A 471 -10.01 -1.83 -19.86
C VAL A 471 -11.00 -1.09 -20.77
N LYS A 472 -11.40 0.13 -20.41
CA LYS A 472 -12.28 0.96 -21.23
C LYS A 472 -11.49 1.86 -22.18
N SER A 473 -12.00 2.09 -23.38
CA SER A 473 -11.47 3.08 -24.32
C SER A 473 -11.86 4.50 -23.93
N ALA A 474 -10.92 5.44 -24.03
CA ALA A 474 -11.14 6.87 -23.83
C ALA A 474 -12.04 7.48 -24.91
N VAL A 475 -12.05 6.88 -26.12
CA VAL A 475 -12.82 7.38 -27.26
C VAL A 475 -14.26 6.90 -27.22
N SER A 476 -14.46 5.60 -27.03
CA SER A 476 -15.80 5.01 -27.13
C SER A 476 -16.50 4.80 -25.78
N GLY A 477 -15.75 4.84 -24.67
CA GLY A 477 -16.23 4.44 -23.34
C GLY A 477 -16.51 2.94 -23.19
N LYS A 478 -16.38 2.16 -24.26
CA LYS A 478 -16.63 0.71 -24.30
C LYS A 478 -15.37 -0.08 -23.92
N PRO A 479 -15.53 -1.34 -23.47
CA PRO A 479 -14.41 -2.25 -23.26
C PRO A 479 -13.53 -2.44 -24.50
N ILE A 480 -12.22 -2.48 -24.31
CA ILE A 480 -11.22 -2.83 -25.32
C ILE A 480 -11.11 -4.35 -25.35
N GLU A 481 -11.38 -4.94 -26.51
CA GLU A 481 -11.40 -6.40 -26.63
C GLU A 481 -10.02 -7.02 -26.42
N GLY A 482 -9.98 -8.11 -25.65
CA GLY A 482 -8.74 -8.81 -25.31
C GLY A 482 -7.90 -8.19 -24.19
N LEU A 483 -8.24 -7.00 -23.68
CA LEU A 483 -7.45 -6.28 -22.69
C LEU A 483 -8.17 -6.12 -21.34
N TYR A 484 -7.49 -6.55 -20.28
CA TYR A 484 -7.95 -6.48 -18.90
C TYR A 484 -6.90 -5.80 -18.01
N CYS A 485 -7.32 -5.31 -16.84
CA CYS A 485 -6.43 -4.64 -15.90
C CYS A 485 -6.81 -4.93 -14.44
N ALA A 486 -5.80 -5.12 -13.59
CA ALA A 486 -5.99 -5.37 -12.16
C ALA A 486 -4.82 -4.81 -11.33
N GLY A 487 -5.02 -4.73 -10.01
CA GLY A 487 -4.04 -4.20 -9.07
C GLY A 487 -3.99 -2.68 -9.08
N GLU A 488 -2.83 -2.13 -8.76
CA GLU A 488 -2.61 -0.68 -8.65
C GLU A 488 -2.85 0.07 -9.98
N MET A 489 -2.75 -0.62 -11.13
CA MET A 489 -3.07 -0.02 -12.42
C MET A 489 -4.54 0.41 -12.57
N VAL A 490 -5.43 -0.04 -11.70
CA VAL A 490 -6.85 0.34 -11.73
C VAL A 490 -7.06 1.68 -11.02
N GLY A 491 -7.52 2.68 -11.78
CA GLY A 491 -7.85 3.99 -11.25
C GLY A 491 -9.29 4.11 -10.74
N GLY A 492 -9.48 4.94 -9.71
CA GLY A 492 -10.83 5.35 -9.25
C GLY A 492 -11.24 4.87 -7.87
N LEU A 493 -10.51 3.93 -7.25
CA LEU A 493 -10.81 3.46 -5.90
C LEU A 493 -10.41 4.47 -4.81
N PHE A 494 -9.28 5.16 -4.99
CA PHE A 494 -8.66 5.99 -3.95
C PHE A 494 -8.45 7.43 -4.43
N PHE A 495 -8.58 8.40 -3.52
CA PHE A 495 -8.47 9.82 -3.79
C PHE A 495 -7.96 10.55 -2.55
N GLY A 496 -6.81 11.23 -2.63
CA GLY A 496 -6.20 11.93 -1.50
C GLY A 496 -5.71 11.04 -0.35
N ASN A 497 -6.42 9.96 -0.02
CA ASN A 497 -6.10 8.94 0.96
C ASN A 497 -6.79 7.61 0.61
N TYR A 498 -6.55 6.56 1.39
CA TYR A 498 -7.19 5.25 1.24
C TYR A 498 -7.36 4.53 2.59
N PRO A 499 -8.31 3.59 2.75
CA PRO A 499 -8.39 2.78 3.95
C PRO A 499 -7.24 1.76 3.97
N GLY A 500 -6.43 1.72 5.03
CA GLY A 500 -5.30 0.78 5.11
C GLY A 500 -5.71 -0.68 4.84
N GLY A 501 -4.95 -1.39 4.01
CA GLY A 501 -5.19 -2.78 3.61
C GLY A 501 -6.14 -2.98 2.42
N SER A 502 -6.87 -1.94 1.97
CA SER A 502 -7.79 -2.07 0.85
C SER A 502 -7.08 -2.24 -0.51
N GLY A 503 -5.85 -1.76 -0.67
CA GLY A 503 -5.09 -1.90 -1.92
C GLY A 503 -4.75 -3.35 -2.28
N LEU A 504 -4.28 -4.15 -1.31
CA LEU A 504 -4.05 -5.59 -1.53
C LEU A 504 -5.35 -6.34 -1.79
N THR A 505 -6.42 -5.96 -1.08
CA THR A 505 -7.76 -6.50 -1.25
C THR A 505 -8.28 -6.23 -2.67
N ALA A 506 -8.12 -5.00 -3.15
CA ALA A 506 -8.47 -4.63 -4.53
C ALA A 506 -7.65 -5.42 -5.56
N GLY A 507 -6.35 -5.61 -5.33
CA GLY A 507 -5.52 -6.45 -6.17
C GLY A 507 -6.02 -7.90 -6.26
N GLY A 508 -6.48 -8.47 -5.15
CA GLY A 508 -7.09 -9.80 -5.11
C GLY A 508 -8.44 -9.87 -5.82
N VAL A 509 -9.37 -8.96 -5.49
CA VAL A 509 -10.74 -8.93 -6.04
C VAL A 509 -10.71 -8.71 -7.55
N PHE A 510 -10.08 -7.64 -8.01
CA PHE A 510 -10.03 -7.31 -9.44
C PHE A 510 -9.10 -8.25 -10.21
N GLY A 511 -8.05 -8.78 -9.58
CA GLY A 511 -7.21 -9.82 -10.17
C GLY A 511 -8.00 -11.10 -10.45
N ARG A 512 -8.80 -11.56 -9.48
CA ARG A 512 -9.65 -12.73 -9.64
C ARG A 512 -10.70 -12.53 -10.74
N ARG A 513 -11.34 -11.35 -10.79
CA ARG A 513 -12.29 -10.98 -11.86
C ARG A 513 -11.63 -10.95 -13.24
N ALA A 514 -10.48 -10.28 -13.37
CA ALA A 514 -9.74 -10.21 -14.61
C ALA A 514 -9.32 -11.60 -15.11
N GLY A 515 -8.84 -12.46 -14.20
CA GLY A 515 -8.46 -13.83 -14.55
C GLY A 515 -9.65 -14.67 -15.04
N LYS A 516 -10.81 -14.58 -14.37
CA LYS A 516 -12.04 -15.24 -14.80
C LYS A 516 -12.45 -14.80 -16.21
N SER A 517 -12.59 -13.49 -16.43
CA SER A 517 -13.06 -12.96 -17.72
C SER A 517 -12.06 -13.19 -18.86
N ALA A 518 -10.75 -13.11 -18.57
CA ALA A 518 -9.70 -13.47 -19.53
C ALA A 518 -9.79 -14.94 -19.94
N ALA A 519 -9.97 -15.86 -18.98
CA ALA A 519 -10.11 -17.30 -19.25
C ALA A 519 -11.37 -17.65 -20.05
N GLU A 520 -12.51 -17.02 -19.73
CA GLU A 520 -13.76 -17.18 -20.48
C GLU A 520 -13.60 -16.81 -21.95
N ARG A 521 -12.95 -15.66 -22.24
CA ARG A 521 -12.66 -15.24 -23.62
C ARG A 521 -11.73 -16.22 -24.33
N SER A 522 -10.70 -16.71 -23.65
CA SER A 522 -9.69 -17.59 -24.25
C SER A 522 -10.22 -18.98 -24.63
N ARG A 523 -11.32 -19.43 -24.03
CA ARG A 523 -12.02 -20.66 -24.43
C ARG A 523 -12.90 -20.50 -25.65
N TRP A 524 -13.51 -19.32 -25.83
CA TRP A 524 -14.37 -19.05 -27.00
C TRP A 524 -13.61 -19.10 -28.33
N GLY A 525 -12.28 -18.91 -28.28
CA GLY A 525 -11.40 -18.98 -29.45
C GLY A 525 -11.14 -20.39 -30.02
N GLU A 526 -11.48 -21.48 -29.32
CA GLU A 526 -11.24 -22.85 -29.82
C GLU A 526 -12.27 -23.33 -30.88
N GLY A 527 -13.33 -22.56 -31.15
CA GLY A 527 -14.32 -22.90 -32.19
C GLY A 527 -15.01 -21.72 -32.89
N GLY A 528 -14.61 -20.48 -32.64
CA GLY A 528 -15.42 -19.29 -32.97
C GLY A 528 -14.93 -18.39 -34.10
N TRP A 529 -13.68 -18.50 -34.57
CA TRP A 529 -13.16 -17.58 -35.60
C TRP A 529 -13.57 -17.95 -37.03
N GLN A 530 -14.03 -19.18 -37.28
CA GLN A 530 -14.54 -19.60 -38.60
C GLN A 530 -16.03 -19.31 -38.82
N ALA A 531 -16.77 -18.80 -37.82
CA ALA A 531 -18.23 -18.63 -37.93
C ALA A 531 -18.71 -17.17 -38.03
N ARG A 532 -17.81 -16.21 -38.25
CA ARG A 532 -18.16 -14.81 -38.52
C ARG A 532 -17.23 -14.18 -39.57
N LEU A 533 -17.28 -14.75 -40.76
CA LEU A 533 -17.21 -14.07 -42.06
C LEU A 533 -18.47 -14.49 -42.84
#